data_AF-A0A1H6JG48-F1
#
_entry.id   AF-A0A1H6JG48-F1
#
_cell.length_a   1.000
_cell.length_b   1.000
_cell.length_c   1.000
_cell.angle_alpha   90.00
_cell.angle_beta   90.00
_cell.angle_gamma   90.00
#
_symmetry.space_group_name_H-M   'P 1'
#
loop_
_entity.id
_entity.type
_entity.pdbx_description
1 polymer ?
#
loop_
_entity_poly.entity_id
_entity_poly.type
_entity_poly.pdbx_seq_one_letter_code
_entity_poly.pdbx_strand_id
1 'polypeptide(L)'
;MKCNIVKDLLPLYCDKLTSQDSNEEIEKHLHDCEECKAVYESMNKKEDDINIPNKDIKPLKKVKKRIKLKIIAAIIGTLAVLAAAFVFLFVGVIPISSDKLHYTAEITNVNTYSWSDKADITDSNNDGIPDAAEIDSREELIVRIMPDCSNARYVEHRDFGDFSDMTNYKLSMEIYPTFKLPFDDRGDRPNVLVHGFPDVKEGSTLTIHCRDKDVVIDLWQLYLDTKEKEQ
;
A
#
# COMPACT_ATOMS: atom_id res chain seq x y z
N MET A 1 39.45 -76.47 15.09
CA MET A 1 39.86 -75.23 15.79
C MET A 1 39.47 -75.29 17.28
N LYS A 2 40.15 -74.55 18.17
CA LYS A 2 39.77 -74.48 19.60
C LYS A 2 38.65 -73.45 19.80
N CYS A 3 37.65 -73.75 20.63
CA CYS A 3 36.46 -72.91 20.83
C CYS A 3 36.78 -71.46 21.21
N ASN A 4 37.80 -71.22 22.04
CA ASN A 4 38.22 -69.86 22.43
C ASN A 4 38.66 -69.03 21.22
N ILE A 5 39.41 -69.63 20.30
CA ILE A 5 39.89 -68.95 19.09
C ILE A 5 38.71 -68.64 18.17
N VAL A 6 37.73 -69.53 18.07
CA VAL A 6 36.51 -69.27 17.28
C VAL A 6 35.72 -68.12 17.90
N LYS A 7 35.49 -68.13 19.21
CA LYS A 7 34.78 -67.04 19.93
C LYS A 7 35.45 -65.68 19.76
N ASP A 8 36.78 -65.63 19.77
CA ASP A 8 37.54 -64.39 19.54
C ASP A 8 37.39 -63.86 18.10
N LEU A 9 37.26 -64.76 17.12
CA LEU A 9 37.11 -64.41 15.70
C LEU A 9 35.65 -64.24 15.24
N LEU A 10 34.67 -64.72 16.02
CA LEU A 10 33.25 -64.67 15.66
C LEU A 10 32.73 -63.25 15.34
N PRO A 11 33.08 -62.18 16.09
CA PRO A 11 32.66 -60.83 15.75
C PRO A 11 33.17 -60.39 14.37
N LEU A 12 34.44 -60.66 14.07
CA LEU A 12 35.05 -60.35 12.77
C LEU A 12 34.45 -61.17 11.64
N TYR A 13 34.07 -62.43 11.92
CA TYR A 13 33.36 -63.30 10.98
C TYR A 13 31.94 -62.78 10.69
N CYS A 14 31.18 -62.34 11.71
CA CYS A 14 29.88 -61.70 11.54
C CYS A 14 29.95 -60.43 10.68
N ASP A 15 31.02 -59.63 10.83
CA ASP A 15 31.30 -58.44 10.04
C ASP A 15 31.90 -58.73 8.65
N LYS A 16 32.12 -60.02 8.31
CA LYS A 16 32.74 -60.50 7.06
C LYS A 16 34.16 -59.95 6.80
N LEU A 17 34.95 -59.79 7.87
CA LEU A 17 36.31 -59.25 7.82
C LEU A 17 37.41 -60.33 7.98
N THR A 18 37.03 -61.60 8.01
CA THR A 18 37.94 -62.75 8.09
C THR A 18 38.33 -63.29 6.71
N SER A 19 39.54 -63.88 6.60
CA SER A 19 40.00 -64.48 5.35
C SER A 19 39.19 -65.74 4.98
N GLN A 20 39.19 -66.12 3.70
CA GLN A 20 38.47 -67.30 3.22
C GLN A 20 38.90 -68.59 3.94
N ASP A 21 40.20 -68.81 4.12
CA ASP A 21 40.73 -69.95 4.87
C ASP A 21 40.22 -70.00 6.32
N SER A 22 40.07 -68.84 6.96
CA SER A 22 39.52 -68.74 8.31
C SER A 22 38.01 -69.01 8.34
N ASN A 23 37.28 -68.58 7.32
CA ASN A 23 35.84 -68.80 7.20
C ASN A 23 35.51 -70.29 7.12
N GLU A 24 36.24 -71.05 6.29
CA GLU A 24 36.01 -72.48 6.14
C GLU A 24 36.24 -73.25 7.45
N GLU A 25 37.26 -72.88 8.22
CA GLU A 25 37.56 -73.49 9.52
C GLU A 25 36.53 -73.10 10.60
N ILE A 26 36.04 -71.86 10.58
CA ILE A 26 34.99 -71.39 11.49
C ILE A 26 33.66 -72.08 11.18
N GLU A 27 33.29 -72.22 9.90
CA GLU A 27 32.05 -72.88 9.47
C GLU A 27 32.01 -74.36 9.86
N LYS A 28 33.11 -75.09 9.63
CA LYS A 28 33.25 -76.49 10.10
C LYS A 28 33.07 -76.57 11.61
N HIS A 29 33.68 -75.65 12.37
CA HIS A 29 33.56 -75.67 13.82
C HIS A 29 32.16 -75.31 14.33
N LEU A 30 31.45 -74.39 13.66
CA LEU A 30 30.06 -74.06 13.97
C LEU A 30 29.08 -75.20 13.66
N HIS A 31 29.45 -76.10 12.74
CA HIS A 31 28.68 -77.32 12.47
C HIS A 31 28.79 -78.33 13.61
N ASP A 32 30.01 -78.51 14.15
CA ASP A 32 30.32 -79.56 15.12
C ASP A 32 30.20 -79.09 16.59
N CYS A 33 30.06 -77.79 16.85
CA CYS A 33 30.04 -77.22 18.21
C CYS A 33 28.79 -76.35 18.46
N GLU A 34 27.84 -76.90 19.23
CA GLU A 34 26.59 -76.21 19.60
C GLU A 34 26.84 -74.95 20.44
N GLU A 35 27.85 -74.94 21.31
CA GLU A 35 28.18 -73.77 22.15
C GLU A 35 28.61 -72.56 21.31
N CYS A 36 29.49 -72.78 20.31
CA CYS A 36 29.94 -71.71 19.43
C CYS A 36 28.81 -71.25 18.50
N LYS A 37 27.93 -72.16 18.08
CA LYS A 37 26.74 -71.84 17.30
C LYS A 37 25.76 -70.94 18.05
N ALA A 38 25.50 -71.22 19.32
CA ALA A 38 24.63 -70.38 20.16
C ALA A 38 25.18 -68.95 20.31
N VAL A 39 26.50 -68.79 20.45
CA VAL A 39 27.15 -67.48 20.52
C VAL A 39 27.03 -66.75 19.19
N TYR A 40 27.28 -67.42 18.07
CA TYR A 40 27.10 -66.84 16.73
C TYR A 40 25.66 -66.39 16.49
N GLU A 41 24.66 -67.20 16.84
CA GLU A 41 23.23 -66.82 16.71
C GLU A 41 22.86 -65.64 17.61
N SER A 42 23.44 -65.53 18.81
CA SER A 42 23.20 -64.38 19.69
C SER A 42 23.75 -63.06 19.13
N MET A 43 24.86 -63.12 18.39
CA MET A 43 25.49 -61.96 17.75
C MET A 43 24.85 -61.61 16.40
N ASN A 44 24.41 -62.63 15.66
CA ASN A 44 23.80 -62.47 14.34
C ASN A 44 22.27 -62.30 14.40
N LYS A 45 21.68 -62.35 15.60
CA LYS A 45 20.43 -61.63 15.89
C LYS A 45 20.73 -60.15 15.71
N LYS A 46 20.67 -59.72 14.44
CA LYS A 46 20.42 -58.33 14.07
C LYS A 46 19.41 -57.80 15.06
N GLU A 47 19.69 -56.62 15.58
CA GLU A 47 18.73 -55.82 16.32
C GLU A 47 17.43 -55.82 15.52
N ASP A 48 16.54 -56.75 15.87
CA ASP A 48 15.22 -56.86 15.32
C ASP A 48 14.54 -55.58 15.77
N ASP A 49 14.51 -54.63 14.84
CA ASP A 49 13.60 -53.52 14.81
C ASP A 49 13.49 -52.86 16.20
N ILE A 50 14.45 -51.98 16.52
CA ILE A 50 14.13 -50.87 17.44
C ILE A 50 13.02 -50.09 16.72
N ASN A 51 11.80 -50.58 16.90
CA ASN A 51 10.58 -49.99 16.45
C ASN A 51 10.44 -48.76 17.34
N ILE A 52 11.12 -47.68 16.95
CA ILE A 52 10.97 -46.37 17.57
C ILE A 52 9.47 -46.14 17.46
N PRO A 53 8.71 -46.22 18.58
CA PRO A 53 7.28 -46.05 18.50
C PRO A 53 7.10 -44.69 17.87
N ASN A 54 6.34 -44.65 16.78
CA ASN A 54 6.08 -43.48 15.96
C ASN A 54 5.47 -42.41 16.88
N LYS A 55 6.34 -41.71 17.61
CA LYS A 55 6.01 -40.97 18.82
C LYS A 55 5.14 -39.86 18.35
N ASP A 56 3.84 -39.99 18.62
CA ASP A 56 2.74 -39.16 18.13
C ASP A 56 3.26 -37.77 17.76
N ILE A 57 3.53 -37.52 16.48
CA ILE A 57 4.03 -36.23 15.97
C ILE A 57 2.86 -35.21 15.94
N LYS A 58 1.66 -35.62 16.39
CA LYS A 58 0.44 -34.82 16.46
C LYS A 58 0.58 -33.53 17.32
N PRO A 59 1.23 -33.53 18.50
CA PRO A 59 1.47 -32.32 19.29
C PRO A 59 2.38 -31.34 18.54
N LEU A 60 3.45 -31.83 17.91
CA LEU A 60 4.40 -31.00 17.15
C LEU A 60 3.73 -30.37 15.91
N LYS A 61 2.85 -31.11 15.22
CA LYS A 61 2.06 -30.57 14.10
C LYS A 61 1.10 -29.45 14.56
N LYS A 62 0.45 -29.61 15.71
CA LYS A 62 -0.43 -28.58 16.29
C LYS A 62 0.34 -27.32 16.70
N VAL A 63 1.52 -27.48 17.31
CA VAL A 63 2.39 -26.36 17.70
C VAL A 63 2.88 -25.60 16.47
N LYS A 64 3.37 -26.30 15.43
CA LYS A 64 3.78 -25.68 14.16
C LYS A 64 2.62 -24.91 13.50
N LYS A 65 1.39 -25.42 13.51
CA LYS A 65 0.22 -24.72 12.95
C LYS A 65 -0.12 -23.45 13.73
N ARG A 66 -0.08 -23.50 15.08
CA ARG A 66 -0.32 -22.31 15.93
C ARG A 66 0.75 -21.25 15.74
N ILE A 67 2.02 -21.63 15.64
CA ILE A 67 3.13 -20.70 15.37
C ILE A 67 2.97 -20.09 13.98
N LYS A 68 2.66 -20.88 12.94
CA LYS A 68 2.39 -20.36 11.59
C LYS A 68 1.22 -19.37 11.57
N LEU A 69 0.12 -19.66 12.26
CA LEU A 69 -1.02 -18.75 12.38
C LEU A 69 -0.63 -17.44 13.08
N LYS A 70 0.17 -17.49 14.14
CA LYS A 70 0.68 -16.28 14.82
C LYS A 70 1.60 -15.46 13.92
N ILE A 71 2.47 -16.10 13.14
CA ILE A 71 3.36 -15.42 12.19
C ILE A 71 2.54 -14.77 11.08
N ILE A 72 1.56 -15.47 10.49
CA ILE A 72 0.67 -14.91 9.46
C ILE A 72 -0.11 -13.73 10.03
N ALA A 73 -0.67 -13.86 11.23
CA ALA A 73 -1.38 -12.76 11.89
C ALA A 73 -0.47 -11.56 12.15
N ALA A 74 0.79 -11.79 12.56
CA ALA A 74 1.77 -10.73 12.74
C ALA A 74 2.12 -10.04 11.41
N ILE A 75 2.34 -10.80 10.33
CA ILE A 75 2.62 -10.25 9.00
C ILE A 75 1.44 -9.39 8.50
N ILE A 76 0.21 -9.90 8.60
CA ILE A 76 -0.99 -9.16 8.19
C ILE A 76 -1.15 -7.91 9.04
N GLY A 77 -0.94 -8.00 10.36
CA GLY A 77 -0.99 -6.86 11.27
C GLY A 77 0.03 -5.78 10.89
N THR A 78 1.28 -6.17 10.65
CA THR A 78 2.32 -5.23 10.20
C THR A 78 1.97 -4.60 8.85
N LEU A 79 1.49 -5.39 7.89
CA LEU A 79 1.09 -4.88 6.58
C LEU A 79 -0.08 -3.88 6.68
N ALA A 80 -1.06 -4.16 7.55
CA ALA A 80 -2.19 -3.27 7.79
C ALA A 80 -1.74 -1.93 8.41
N VAL A 81 -0.82 -1.96 9.37
CA VAL A 81 -0.25 -0.74 9.97
C VAL A 81 0.54 0.07 8.94
N LEU A 82 1.35 -0.59 8.10
CA LEU A 82 2.09 0.08 7.03
C LEU A 82 1.14 0.69 5.98
N ALA A 83 0.08 -0.02 5.60
CA ALA A 83 -0.94 0.49 4.69
C ALA A 83 -1.68 1.70 5.28
N ALA A 84 -2.06 1.65 6.57
CA ALA A 84 -2.70 2.77 7.25
C ALA A 84 -1.78 4.00 7.33
N ALA A 85 -0.50 3.81 7.66
CA ALA A 85 0.49 4.88 7.66
C ALA A 85 0.69 5.47 6.24
N PHE A 86 0.70 4.62 5.21
CA PHE A 86 0.79 5.06 3.82
C PHE A 86 -0.42 5.92 3.44
N VAL A 87 -1.64 5.47 3.73
CA VAL A 87 -2.87 6.26 3.46
C VAL A 87 -2.82 7.59 4.21
N PHE A 88 -2.43 7.58 5.49
CA PHE A 88 -2.34 8.78 6.30
C PHE A 88 -1.39 9.83 5.72
N LEU A 89 -0.21 9.42 5.25
CA LEU A 89 0.82 10.33 4.72
C LEU A 89 0.54 10.78 3.29
N PHE A 90 0.11 9.87 2.42
CA PHE A 90 0.06 10.13 0.97
C PHE A 90 -1.32 10.52 0.47
N VAL A 91 -2.41 10.07 1.11
CA VAL A 91 -3.77 10.45 0.72
C VAL A 91 -4.18 11.76 1.40
N GLY A 92 -3.66 12.02 2.60
CA GLY A 92 -4.01 13.18 3.42
C GLY A 92 -5.39 13.00 4.03
N VAL A 93 -5.45 12.65 5.32
CA VAL A 93 -6.71 12.37 6.03
C VAL A 93 -7.14 13.54 6.92
N ILE A 94 -6.20 14.43 7.24
CA ILE A 94 -6.42 15.54 8.15
C ILE A 94 -6.37 16.83 7.35
N PRO A 95 -7.42 17.68 7.39
CA PRO A 95 -7.41 18.97 6.71
C PRO A 95 -6.28 19.88 7.24
N ILE A 96 -5.89 20.84 6.42
CA ILE A 96 -4.93 21.86 6.82
C ILE A 96 -5.47 22.69 8.00
N SER A 97 -4.55 23.26 8.76
CA SER A 97 -4.86 24.17 9.85
C SER A 97 -5.05 25.58 9.29
N SER A 98 -6.00 26.35 9.82
CA SER A 98 -6.38 27.66 9.29
C SER A 98 -5.26 28.70 9.35
N ASP A 99 -4.33 28.57 10.31
CA ASP A 99 -3.13 29.41 10.45
C ASP A 99 -2.13 29.22 9.31
N LYS A 100 -2.20 28.09 8.60
CA LYS A 100 -1.35 27.74 7.46
C LYS A 100 -2.02 28.02 6.11
N LEU A 101 -3.16 28.69 6.13
CA LEU A 101 -3.92 29.00 4.94
C LEU A 101 -3.72 30.49 4.60
N HIS A 102 -3.11 30.75 3.45
CA HIS A 102 -3.05 32.09 2.88
C HIS A 102 -3.86 32.14 1.60
N TYR A 103 -4.50 33.28 1.33
CA TYR A 103 -5.15 33.51 0.04
C TYR A 103 -4.90 34.94 -0.44
N THR A 104 -4.92 35.13 -1.75
CA THR A 104 -4.87 36.44 -2.40
C THR A 104 -6.00 36.54 -3.43
N ALA A 105 -6.40 37.77 -3.74
CA ALA A 105 -7.44 38.05 -4.72
C ALA A 105 -6.90 39.03 -5.77
N GLU A 106 -7.25 38.81 -7.03
CA GLU A 106 -6.90 39.62 -8.19
C GLU A 106 -8.14 39.76 -9.08
N ILE A 107 -8.38 40.92 -9.69
CA ILE A 107 -9.44 41.08 -10.69
C ILE A 107 -8.81 40.98 -12.08
N THR A 108 -9.38 40.12 -12.92
CA THR A 108 -8.93 39.97 -14.31
C THR A 108 -10.09 40.04 -15.27
N ASN A 109 -9.86 40.62 -16.46
CA ASN A 109 -10.83 40.58 -17.54
C ASN A 109 -10.63 39.28 -18.32
N VAL A 110 -11.64 38.42 -18.32
CA VAL A 110 -11.62 37.14 -19.03
C VAL A 110 -12.58 37.22 -20.20
N ASN A 111 -12.07 36.82 -21.38
CA ASN A 111 -12.85 36.76 -22.60
C ASN A 111 -13.43 35.35 -22.72
N THR A 112 -14.75 35.24 -22.63
CA THR A 112 -15.46 34.00 -22.92
C THR A 112 -15.88 34.02 -24.39
N TYR A 113 -15.53 32.96 -25.12
CA TYR A 113 -15.94 32.76 -26.50
C TYR A 113 -17.13 31.81 -26.48
N SER A 114 -18.31 32.28 -26.90
CA SER A 114 -19.47 31.42 -27.11
C SER A 114 -19.70 31.19 -28.60
N TRP A 115 -19.88 29.93 -28.98
CA TRP A 115 -20.32 29.54 -30.32
C TRP A 115 -21.58 28.69 -30.19
N SER A 116 -22.65 29.11 -30.86
CA SER A 116 -23.76 28.22 -31.16
C SER A 116 -23.44 27.51 -32.46
N ASP A 117 -23.28 26.19 -32.46
CA ASP A 117 -23.99 25.39 -33.45
C ASP A 117 -23.93 23.88 -33.21
N LYS A 118 -25.10 23.26 -33.39
CA LYS A 118 -25.24 21.84 -33.66
C LYS A 118 -24.67 21.57 -35.06
N ALA A 119 -23.52 20.92 -35.18
CA ALA A 119 -23.24 19.88 -36.18
C ALA A 119 -21.74 19.56 -36.26
N ASP A 120 -21.45 18.27 -36.12
CA ASP A 120 -20.35 17.49 -36.69
C ASP A 120 -18.92 18.02 -36.53
N ILE A 121 -18.28 17.51 -35.47
CA ILE A 121 -16.83 17.46 -35.31
C ILE A 121 -16.28 16.46 -36.35
N THR A 122 -15.71 16.95 -37.45
CA THR A 122 -14.62 16.25 -38.14
C THR A 122 -13.32 16.97 -37.84
N ASP A 123 -12.60 16.40 -36.90
CA ASP A 123 -11.26 16.80 -36.48
C ASP A 123 -10.28 16.65 -37.64
N SER A 124 -9.57 17.72 -37.98
CA SER A 124 -8.13 17.62 -38.25
C SER A 124 -7.50 19.00 -38.25
N ASN A 125 -6.57 19.18 -37.31
CA ASN A 125 -5.59 20.26 -37.21
C ASN A 125 -6.08 21.52 -36.48
N ASN A 126 -5.66 21.55 -35.22
CA ASN A 126 -5.36 22.71 -34.38
C ASN A 126 -5.03 23.96 -35.21
N ASP A 127 -5.97 24.91 -35.27
CA ASP A 127 -5.82 26.36 -35.39
C ASP A 127 -7.22 26.95 -35.65
N GLY A 128 -7.75 27.78 -34.75
CA GLY A 128 -8.91 28.62 -35.06
C GLY A 128 -9.93 28.73 -33.94
N ILE A 129 -9.84 29.81 -33.16
CA ILE A 129 -11.05 30.41 -32.59
C ILE A 129 -11.91 30.81 -33.81
N PRO A 130 -13.15 30.33 -33.96
CA PRO A 130 -13.96 30.66 -35.13
C PRO A 130 -14.23 32.18 -35.20
N ASP A 131 -14.07 32.77 -36.39
CA ASP A 131 -14.26 34.22 -36.65
C ASP A 131 -15.68 34.75 -36.28
N ALA A 132 -16.64 33.84 -36.04
CA ALA A 132 -18.00 34.15 -35.63
C ALA A 132 -18.27 33.97 -34.12
N ALA A 133 -17.24 33.79 -33.30
CA ALA A 133 -17.40 33.70 -31.85
C ALA A 133 -17.82 35.05 -31.26
N GLU A 134 -18.95 35.08 -30.57
CA GLU A 134 -19.30 36.24 -29.74
C GLU A 134 -18.30 36.29 -28.57
N ILE A 135 -17.60 37.42 -28.45
CA ILE A 135 -16.67 37.69 -27.35
C ILE A 135 -17.43 38.42 -26.26
N ASP A 136 -17.60 37.75 -25.13
CA ASP A 136 -18.14 38.34 -23.92
C ASP A 136 -17.00 38.54 -22.91
N SER A 137 -16.61 39.79 -22.71
CA SER A 137 -15.58 40.16 -21.72
C SER A 137 -16.25 40.43 -20.38
N ARG A 138 -15.91 39.63 -19.37
CA ARG A 138 -16.42 39.81 -18.01
C ARG A 138 -15.28 39.98 -17.01
N GLU A 139 -15.52 40.79 -15.99
CA GLU A 139 -14.63 40.88 -14.83
C GLU A 139 -14.77 39.59 -14.00
N GLU A 140 -13.66 38.91 -13.77
CA GLU A 140 -13.58 37.70 -12.97
C GLU A 140 -12.72 37.96 -11.72
N LEU A 141 -13.27 37.64 -10.54
CA LEU A 141 -12.50 37.62 -9.30
C LEU A 141 -11.70 36.31 -9.24
N ILE A 142 -10.38 36.41 -9.25
CA ILE A 142 -9.48 35.28 -9.10
C ILE A 142 -9.03 35.17 -7.65
N VAL A 143 -9.45 34.11 -6.96
CA VAL A 143 -8.97 33.78 -5.62
C VAL A 143 -7.89 32.71 -5.72
N ARG A 144 -6.67 33.06 -5.29
CA ARG A 144 -5.54 32.13 -5.20
C ARG A 144 -5.36 31.69 -3.77
N ILE A 145 -5.50 30.39 -3.51
CA ILE A 145 -5.31 29.79 -2.20
C ILE A 145 -3.93 29.12 -2.17
N MET A 146 -3.14 29.49 -1.17
CA MET A 146 -1.75 29.09 -0.97
C MET A 146 -1.57 28.48 0.43
N PRO A 147 -1.92 27.20 0.61
CA PRO A 147 -1.56 26.47 1.82
C PRO A 147 -0.04 26.37 2.02
N ASP A 148 0.41 26.63 3.25
CA ASP A 148 1.80 26.44 3.68
C ASP A 148 2.12 24.94 3.86
N CYS A 149 2.25 24.26 2.72
CA CYS A 149 2.63 22.87 2.61
C CYS A 149 3.29 22.60 1.25
N SER A 150 4.06 21.52 1.15
CA SER A 150 4.78 21.15 -0.08
C SER A 150 3.86 20.64 -1.19
N ASN A 151 2.76 19.98 -0.83
CA ASN A 151 1.77 19.47 -1.78
C ASN A 151 0.40 19.41 -1.09
N ALA A 152 -0.64 19.77 -1.84
CA ALA A 152 -2.01 19.76 -1.35
C ALA A 152 -2.90 18.92 -2.27
N ARG A 153 -3.81 18.18 -1.66
CA ARG A 153 -5.01 17.67 -2.33
C ARG A 153 -6.19 18.48 -1.85
N TYR A 154 -7.16 18.71 -2.71
CA TYR A 154 -8.40 19.35 -2.31
C TYR A 154 -9.62 18.54 -2.75
N VAL A 155 -10.71 18.75 -2.04
CA VAL A 155 -12.03 18.24 -2.39
C VAL A 155 -12.95 19.45 -2.41
N GLU A 156 -13.56 19.69 -3.57
CA GLU A 156 -14.55 20.74 -3.76
C GLU A 156 -15.96 20.17 -3.64
N HIS A 157 -16.80 20.89 -2.94
CA HIS A 157 -18.22 20.65 -2.80
C HIS A 157 -18.95 21.88 -3.35
N ARG A 158 -19.60 21.72 -4.50
CA ARG A 158 -20.49 22.74 -5.03
C ARG A 158 -21.88 22.48 -4.49
N ASP A 159 -22.34 23.40 -3.65
CA ASP A 159 -23.73 23.43 -3.24
C ASP A 159 -24.54 24.00 -4.41
N PHE A 160 -24.93 23.13 -5.33
CA PHE A 160 -26.02 23.40 -6.25
C PHE A 160 -27.30 23.45 -5.41
N GLY A 161 -27.59 24.61 -4.85
CA GLY A 161 -28.87 24.88 -4.21
C GLY A 161 -30.03 24.72 -5.18
N ASP A 162 -31.22 25.12 -4.73
CA ASP A 162 -32.42 25.18 -5.59
C ASP A 162 -32.07 25.91 -6.91
N PHE A 163 -32.51 25.37 -8.05
CA PHE A 163 -32.11 25.85 -9.39
C PHE A 163 -32.40 27.35 -9.64
N SER A 164 -33.14 27.99 -8.73
CA SER A 164 -33.46 29.41 -8.69
C SER A 164 -32.32 30.33 -8.20
N ASP A 165 -31.30 29.81 -7.49
CA ASP A 165 -30.24 30.59 -6.83
C ASP A 165 -28.86 30.44 -7.53
N MET A 166 -28.85 30.03 -8.81
CA MET A 166 -27.64 29.82 -9.63
C MET A 166 -26.77 31.09 -9.83
N THR A 167 -27.21 32.24 -9.34
CA THR A 167 -26.47 33.50 -9.46
C THR A 167 -25.43 33.72 -8.37
N ASN A 168 -25.52 32.99 -7.25
CA ASN A 168 -24.63 33.17 -6.11
C ASN A 168 -23.72 31.95 -5.94
N TYR A 169 -22.42 32.18 -5.80
CA TYR A 169 -21.48 31.09 -5.58
C TYR A 169 -21.57 30.60 -4.13
N LYS A 170 -21.88 29.32 -3.93
CA LYS A 170 -21.77 28.63 -2.64
C LYS A 170 -20.82 27.46 -2.81
N LEU A 171 -19.53 27.77 -2.72
CA LEU A 171 -18.46 26.78 -2.85
C LEU A 171 -17.93 26.46 -1.46
N SER A 172 -17.85 25.18 -1.12
CA SER A 172 -17.13 24.71 0.05
C SER A 172 -16.01 23.77 -0.38
N MET A 173 -14.90 23.75 0.37
CA MET A 173 -13.78 22.87 0.05
C MET A 173 -12.97 22.47 1.28
N GLU A 174 -12.30 21.34 1.17
CA GLU A 174 -11.34 20.84 2.15
C GLU A 174 -9.96 20.71 1.50
N ILE A 175 -8.91 21.13 2.21
CA ILE A 175 -7.53 21.09 1.72
C ILE A 175 -6.72 20.17 2.63
N TYR A 176 -6.05 19.19 2.04
CA TYR A 176 -5.31 18.14 2.72
C TYR A 176 -3.81 18.21 2.35
N PRO A 177 -2.90 18.42 3.31
CA PRO A 177 -1.48 18.33 3.04
C PRO A 177 -1.10 16.88 2.71
N THR A 178 -0.32 16.70 1.65
CA THR A 178 0.11 15.38 1.17
C THR A 178 1.61 15.40 0.86
N PHE A 179 2.22 14.22 0.76
CA PHE A 179 3.57 14.10 0.19
C PHE A 179 3.48 13.93 -1.32
N LYS A 180 4.33 14.65 -2.07
CA LYS A 180 4.46 14.47 -3.52
C LYS A 180 5.01 13.07 -3.81
N LEU A 181 4.23 12.27 -4.52
CA LEU A 181 4.66 10.96 -5.00
C LEU A 181 5.52 11.14 -6.25
N PRO A 182 6.47 10.23 -6.52
CA PRO A 182 7.36 10.32 -7.68
C PRO A 182 6.62 10.22 -9.03
N PHE A 183 5.37 9.76 -9.03
CA PHE A 183 4.48 9.64 -10.19
C PHE A 183 3.32 10.65 -10.16
N ASP A 184 3.42 11.68 -9.31
CA ASP A 184 2.43 12.76 -9.21
C ASP A 184 2.69 13.81 -10.30
N ASP A 185 1.81 13.86 -11.30
CA ASP A 185 1.87 14.72 -12.49
C ASP A 185 1.09 16.04 -12.36
N ARG A 186 0.66 16.41 -11.13
CA ARG A 186 -0.08 17.66 -10.82
C ARG A 186 0.68 18.99 -11.09
N GLY A 187 1.74 18.95 -11.89
CA GLY A 187 2.48 20.14 -12.36
C GLY A 187 3.43 20.76 -11.34
N ASP A 188 3.89 21.98 -11.66
CA ASP A 188 4.95 22.69 -10.94
C ASP A 188 4.50 23.35 -9.62
N ARG A 189 3.19 23.59 -9.44
CA ARG A 189 2.63 24.23 -8.24
C ARG A 189 1.45 23.45 -7.66
N PRO A 190 1.67 22.23 -7.15
CA PRO A 190 0.58 21.36 -6.72
C PRO A 190 -0.04 21.79 -5.39
N ASN A 191 0.50 22.83 -4.75
CA ASN A 191 -0.01 23.44 -3.52
C ASN A 191 -0.68 24.80 -3.74
N VAL A 192 -0.88 25.25 -4.99
CA VAL A 192 -1.59 26.51 -5.27
C VAL A 192 -2.89 26.20 -5.99
N LEU A 193 -4.00 26.63 -5.40
CA LEU A 193 -5.33 26.47 -5.99
C LEU A 193 -5.77 27.84 -6.51
N VAL A 194 -6.36 27.86 -7.70
CA VAL A 194 -6.83 29.09 -8.34
C VAL A 194 -8.29 28.90 -8.72
N HIS A 195 -9.16 29.72 -8.16
CA HIS A 195 -10.58 29.75 -8.47
C HIS A 195 -10.96 31.08 -9.08
N GLY A 196 -11.59 31.02 -10.26
CA GLY A 196 -12.23 32.16 -10.89
C GLY A 196 -13.71 32.20 -10.54
N PHE A 197 -14.18 33.39 -10.16
CA PHE A 197 -15.58 33.68 -9.88
C PHE A 197 -16.04 34.83 -10.77
N PRO A 198 -16.63 34.55 -11.93
CA PRO A 198 -17.15 35.59 -12.82
C PRO A 198 -18.45 36.17 -12.25
N ASP A 199 -18.70 37.47 -12.46
CA ASP A 199 -19.96 38.12 -12.07
C ASP A 199 -20.39 37.90 -10.60
N VAL A 200 -19.43 37.99 -9.65
CA VAL A 200 -19.70 37.79 -8.21
C VAL A 200 -20.82 38.71 -7.72
N LYS A 201 -21.76 38.15 -6.95
CA LYS A 201 -22.90 38.88 -6.36
C LYS A 201 -22.94 38.76 -4.85
N GLU A 202 -23.65 39.70 -4.22
CA GLU A 202 -23.93 39.68 -2.78
C GLU A 202 -24.53 38.34 -2.34
N GLY A 203 -23.98 37.75 -1.28
CA GLY A 203 -24.35 36.41 -0.81
C GLY A 203 -23.50 35.27 -1.38
N SER A 204 -22.55 35.57 -2.29
CA SER A 204 -21.56 34.59 -2.75
C SER A 204 -20.49 34.34 -1.69
N THR A 205 -20.26 33.07 -1.35
CA THR A 205 -19.32 32.65 -0.31
C THR A 205 -18.44 31.50 -0.75
N LEU A 206 -17.18 31.54 -0.35
CA LEU A 206 -16.24 30.43 -0.41
C LEU A 206 -15.91 29.98 1.02
N THR A 207 -16.25 28.74 1.37
CA THR A 207 -15.95 28.17 2.69
C THR A 207 -14.82 27.15 2.58
N ILE A 208 -13.75 27.34 3.33
CA ILE A 208 -12.63 26.40 3.41
C ILE A 208 -12.68 25.72 4.78
N HIS A 209 -13.02 24.44 4.79
CA HIS A 209 -13.07 23.61 5.98
C HIS A 209 -11.65 23.22 6.40
N CYS A 210 -11.16 23.86 7.45
CA CYS A 210 -9.86 23.52 8.07
C CYS A 210 -10.09 22.66 9.32
N ARG A 211 -9.02 22.01 9.78
CA ARG A 211 -9.08 21.09 10.93
C ARG A 211 -9.56 21.76 12.23
N ASP A 212 -9.21 23.03 12.40
CA ASP A 212 -9.41 23.81 13.63
C ASP A 212 -10.65 24.71 13.56
N LYS A 213 -10.92 25.34 12.41
CA LYS A 213 -12.10 26.17 12.18
C LYS A 213 -12.40 26.34 10.69
N ASP A 214 -13.64 26.63 10.36
CA ASP A 214 -14.01 27.01 8.99
C ASP A 214 -13.55 28.44 8.69
N VAL A 215 -12.98 28.64 7.51
CA VAL A 215 -12.63 29.95 6.96
C VAL A 215 -13.67 30.30 5.90
N VAL A 216 -14.58 31.20 6.25
CA VAL A 216 -15.63 31.68 5.33
C VAL A 216 -15.18 33.00 4.71
N ILE A 217 -15.10 33.03 3.39
CA ILE A 217 -14.73 34.18 2.59
C ILE A 217 -16.00 34.70 1.91
N ASP A 218 -16.37 35.94 2.23
CA ASP A 218 -17.38 36.68 1.49
C ASP A 218 -16.77 37.16 0.16
N LEU A 219 -17.18 36.54 -0.94
CA LEU A 219 -16.59 36.81 -2.26
C LEU A 219 -16.97 38.19 -2.77
N TRP A 220 -18.16 38.68 -2.41
CA TRP A 220 -18.63 40.00 -2.84
C TRP A 220 -17.86 41.11 -2.15
N GLN A 221 -17.69 41.02 -0.83
CA GLN A 221 -16.85 41.97 -0.09
C GLN A 221 -15.39 41.91 -0.55
N LEU A 222 -14.86 40.70 -0.77
CA LEU A 222 -13.50 40.53 -1.29
C LEU A 222 -13.31 41.16 -2.68
N TYR A 223 -14.32 41.05 -3.56
CA TYR A 223 -14.31 41.72 -4.86
C TYR A 223 -14.27 43.25 -4.71
N LEU A 224 -15.13 43.83 -3.85
CA LEU A 224 -15.15 45.27 -3.60
C LEU A 224 -13.82 45.78 -3.04
N ASP A 225 -13.27 45.09 -2.03
CA ASP A 225 -11.98 45.42 -1.41
C ASP A 225 -10.81 45.34 -2.41
N THR A 226 -10.86 44.39 -3.33
CA THR A 226 -9.83 44.22 -4.37
C THR A 226 -9.94 45.35 -5.41
N LYS A 227 -11.17 45.70 -5.80
CA LYS A 227 -11.43 46.79 -6.74
C LYS A 227 -11.02 48.15 -6.20
N GLU A 228 -11.19 48.40 -4.90
CA GLU A 228 -10.73 49.63 -4.26
C GLU A 228 -9.19 49.74 -4.22
N LYS A 229 -8.48 48.63 -4.02
CA LYS A 229 -7.01 48.61 -3.99
C LYS A 229 -6.35 48.81 -5.35
N GLU A 230 -7.06 48.53 -6.44
CA GLU A 230 -6.58 48.70 -7.81
C GLU A 230 -6.82 50.11 -8.39
N GLN A 231 -7.58 50.98 -7.70
CA GLN A 231 -7.84 52.38 -8.05
C GLN A 231 -6.85 53.35 -7.40
#